data_AF-A0A529M5Q4-F1
#
_entry.id   AF-A0A529M5Q4-F1
#
_cell.length_a   1.000
_cell.length_b   1.000
_cell.length_c   1.000
_cell.angle_alpha   90.00
_cell.angle_beta   90.00
_cell.angle_gamma   90.00
#
_symmetry.space_group_name_H-M   'P 1'
#
loop_
_entity.id
_entity.type
_entity.pdbx_description
1 polymer ?
#
loop_
_entity_poly.entity_id
_entity_poly.type
_entity_poly.pdbx_seq_one_letter_code
_entity_poly.pdbx_strand_id
1 'polypeptide(L)'
;SERYYSEVISTRTLADRLDTLANVRDSGMKVCCGGIVGMGEEQADRIDMLVTLANLPEPPDSVPINMLIPIEGTPLGEAEPIEPIEFVRTIALARIMMPKSHVRLSAGRTAMSDEMQALCFFA
;
A
#
# COMPACT_ATOMS: atom_id res chain seq x y z
N SER A 1 2.65 0.17 -8.53
CA SER A 1 2.70 -0.70 -9.72
C SER A 1 4.12 -0.75 -10.26
N GLU A 2 4.43 -1.67 -11.17
CA GLU A 2 5.70 -1.64 -11.93
C GLU A 2 5.86 -0.31 -12.68
N ARG A 3 4.78 0.16 -13.34
CA ARG A 3 4.78 1.40 -14.15
C ARG A 3 5.16 2.65 -13.36
N TYR A 4 4.70 2.77 -12.11
CA TYR A 4 4.90 3.97 -11.29
C TYR A 4 6.06 3.85 -10.30
N TYR A 5 6.68 2.67 -10.18
CA TYR A 5 7.71 2.44 -9.17
C TYR A 5 8.94 3.35 -9.38
N SER A 6 9.38 3.53 -10.63
CA SER A 6 10.55 4.36 -10.98
C SER A 6 10.33 5.86 -10.75
N GLU A 7 9.08 6.32 -10.75
CA GLU A 7 8.74 7.73 -10.47
C GLU A 7 8.97 8.09 -9.00
N VAL A 8 8.89 7.09 -8.10
CA VAL A 8 9.07 7.29 -6.65
C VAL A 8 10.43 6.77 -6.16
N ILE A 9 10.89 5.62 -6.68
CA ILE A 9 12.12 4.94 -6.24
C ILE A 9 12.97 4.60 -7.46
N SER A 10 14.12 5.27 -7.58
CA SER A 10 15.06 5.08 -8.70
C SER A 10 16.27 4.20 -8.37
N THR A 11 16.52 3.91 -7.10
CA THR A 11 17.74 3.19 -6.65
C THR A 11 17.58 1.67 -6.59
N ARG A 12 16.36 1.16 -6.80
CA ARG A 12 15.99 -0.26 -6.72
C ARG A 12 14.83 -0.50 -7.69
N THR A 13 14.65 -1.74 -8.12
CA THR A 13 13.51 -2.16 -8.95
C THR A 13 12.41 -2.77 -8.09
N LEU A 14 11.20 -2.90 -8.64
CA LEU A 14 10.13 -3.66 -7.97
C LEU A 14 10.49 -5.15 -7.90
N ALA A 15 11.13 -5.70 -8.93
CA ALA A 15 11.63 -7.09 -8.94
C ALA A 15 12.55 -7.38 -7.74
N ASP A 16 13.50 -6.49 -7.42
CA ASP A 16 14.38 -6.65 -6.25
C ASP A 16 13.58 -6.80 -4.94
N ARG A 17 12.44 -6.12 -4.85
CA ARG A 17 11.55 -6.21 -3.67
C ARG A 17 10.85 -7.55 -3.64
N LEU A 18 10.35 -8.04 -4.77
CA LEU A 18 9.69 -9.34 -4.86
C LEU A 18 10.65 -10.48 -4.51
N ASP A 19 11.90 -10.42 -4.98
CA ASP A 19 12.96 -11.37 -4.61
C ASP A 19 13.23 -11.35 -3.10
N THR A 20 13.25 -10.16 -2.51
CA THR A 20 13.39 -10.03 -1.05
C THR A 20 12.23 -10.71 -0.31
N LEU A 21 10.99 -10.56 -0.80
CA LEU A 21 9.83 -11.22 -0.19
C LEU A 21 9.90 -12.75 -0.32
N ALA A 22 10.41 -13.27 -1.44
CA ALA A 22 10.65 -14.70 -1.62
C ALA A 22 11.66 -15.23 -0.59
N ASN A 23 12.81 -14.56 -0.45
CA ASN A 23 13.84 -14.93 0.53
C ASN A 23 13.31 -14.92 1.97
N VAL A 24 12.51 -13.91 2.34
CA VAL A 24 11.88 -13.83 3.67
C VAL A 24 10.95 -15.02 3.89
N ARG A 25 10.14 -15.38 2.88
CA ARG A 25 9.23 -16.52 2.99
C ARG A 25 9.97 -17.85 3.09
N ASP A 26 11.01 -18.05 2.30
CA ASP A 26 11.81 -19.28 2.31
C ASP A 26 12.53 -19.49 3.66
N SER A 27 12.81 -18.40 4.38
CA SER A 27 13.35 -18.45 5.74
C SER A 27 12.32 -18.87 6.81
N GLY A 28 11.04 -19.02 6.46
CA GLY A 28 9.94 -19.33 7.37
C GLY A 28 9.43 -18.11 8.17
N MET A 29 9.85 -16.90 7.82
CA MET A 29 9.36 -15.67 8.44
C MET A 29 8.02 -15.23 7.83
N LYS A 30 7.18 -14.65 8.67
CA LYS A 30 5.94 -13.99 8.22
C LYS A 30 6.23 -12.75 7.40
N VAL A 31 5.46 -12.54 6.35
CA VAL A 31 5.65 -11.44 5.41
C VAL A 31 4.71 -10.28 5.75
N CYS A 32 5.29 -9.09 5.92
CA CYS A 32 4.53 -7.84 6.03
C CYS A 32 4.89 -6.95 4.83
N CYS A 33 3.97 -6.82 3.87
CA CYS A 33 4.21 -6.05 2.65
C CYS A 33 2.93 -5.36 2.17
N GLY A 34 3.07 -4.11 1.74
CA GLY A 34 1.97 -3.25 1.35
C GLY A 34 2.49 -2.01 0.63
N GLY A 35 1.79 -0.89 0.72
CA GLY A 35 2.18 0.32 0.00
C GLY A 35 1.71 1.63 0.60
N ILE A 36 1.98 2.69 -0.15
CA ILE A 36 1.60 4.07 0.15
C ILE A 36 0.64 4.53 -0.94
N VAL A 37 -0.41 5.27 -0.56
CA VAL A 37 -1.45 5.78 -1.46
C VAL A 37 -1.47 7.30 -1.37
N GLY A 38 -1.61 7.98 -2.51
CA GLY A 38 -1.61 9.44 -2.61
C GLY A 38 -0.24 10.04 -2.94
N MET A 39 0.65 9.28 -3.59
CA MET A 39 1.94 9.75 -4.10
C MET A 39 1.84 10.47 -5.46
N GLY A 40 0.63 10.53 -6.03
CA GLY A 40 0.40 10.97 -7.41
C GLY A 40 0.15 9.80 -8.37
N GLU A 41 0.07 8.57 -7.85
CA GLU A 41 -0.23 7.37 -8.62
C GLU A 41 -1.68 7.35 -9.10
N GLU A 42 -1.91 6.75 -10.27
CA GLU A 42 -3.25 6.57 -10.81
C GLU A 42 -4.01 5.46 -10.06
N GLN A 43 -5.33 5.43 -10.20
CA GLN A 43 -6.16 4.36 -9.65
C GLN A 43 -5.68 2.97 -10.12
N ALA A 44 -5.29 2.86 -11.39
CA ALA A 44 -4.76 1.63 -11.97
C ALA A 44 -3.48 1.16 -11.24
N ASP A 45 -2.64 2.07 -10.76
CA ASP A 45 -1.40 1.73 -10.09
C ASP A 45 -1.62 1.14 -8.69
N ARG A 46 -2.67 1.61 -8.01
CA ARG A 46 -3.14 1.08 -6.71
C ARG A 46 -3.70 -0.32 -6.88
N ILE A 47 -4.52 -0.52 -7.93
CA ILE A 47 -5.06 -1.85 -8.28
C ILE A 47 -3.91 -2.79 -8.60
N ASP A 48 -2.98 -2.40 -9.46
CA ASP A 48 -1.83 -3.21 -9.84
C ASP A 48 -0.99 -3.61 -8.63
N MET A 49 -0.75 -2.68 -7.69
CA MET A 49 -0.07 -3.00 -6.43
C MET A 49 -0.80 -4.11 -5.64
N LEU A 50 -2.12 -4.01 -5.47
CA LEU A 50 -2.88 -5.02 -4.74
C LEU A 50 -2.94 -6.35 -5.50
N VAL A 51 -3.07 -6.31 -6.83
CA VAL A 51 -3.02 -7.49 -7.71
C VAL A 51 -1.66 -8.19 -7.59
N THR A 52 -0.56 -7.45 -7.56
CA THR A 52 0.78 -8.02 -7.35
C THR A 52 0.86 -8.74 -6.00
N LEU A 53 0.42 -8.11 -4.92
CA LEU A 53 0.48 -8.71 -3.57
C LEU A 53 -0.44 -9.92 -3.42
N ALA A 54 -1.66 -9.85 -3.95
CA ALA A 54 -2.64 -10.91 -3.85
C ALA A 54 -2.28 -12.15 -4.70
N ASN A 55 -1.51 -11.97 -5.77
CA ASN A 55 -1.06 -13.06 -6.65
C ASN A 55 0.36 -13.59 -6.34
N LEU A 56 0.96 -13.17 -5.22
CA LEU A 56 2.16 -13.86 -4.72
C LEU A 56 1.82 -15.32 -4.41
N PRO A 57 2.80 -16.25 -4.40
CA PRO A 57 2.57 -17.66 -4.06
C PRO A 57 1.76 -17.84 -2.76
N GLU A 58 1.99 -16.93 -1.81
CA GLU A 58 1.14 -16.72 -0.65
C GLU A 58 1.00 -15.20 -0.41
N PRO A 59 -0.21 -14.64 -0.31
CA PRO A 59 -0.40 -13.24 0.05
C PRO A 59 0.29 -12.89 1.38
N PRO A 60 0.76 -11.65 1.58
CA PRO A 60 1.40 -11.25 2.84
C PRO A 60 0.51 -11.50 4.06
N ASP A 61 1.08 -11.97 5.19
CA ASP A 61 0.35 -12.09 6.46
C ASP A 61 -0.26 -10.76 6.90
N SER A 62 0.46 -9.66 6.66
CA SER A 62 -0.02 -8.32 6.92
C SER A 62 0.24 -7.38 5.75
N VAL A 63 -0.80 -6.63 5.39
CA VAL A 63 -0.80 -5.69 4.27
C VAL A 63 -1.02 -4.29 4.81
N PRO A 64 0.06 -3.55 5.15
CA PRO A 64 -0.05 -2.16 5.54
C PRO A 64 -0.42 -1.29 4.34
N ILE A 65 -1.48 -0.51 4.48
CA ILE A 65 -1.83 0.53 3.51
C ILE A 65 -1.68 1.87 4.21
N ASN A 66 -0.68 2.61 3.76
CA ASN A 66 -0.31 3.91 4.30
C ASN A 66 -0.91 5.01 3.43
N MET A 67 -1.39 6.06 4.05
CA MET A 67 -1.67 7.31 3.35
C MET A 67 -0.37 8.12 3.28
N LEU A 68 -0.07 8.74 2.14
CA LEU A 68 1.06 9.64 2.03
C LEU A 68 0.94 10.73 3.11
N ILE A 69 2.04 10.98 3.81
CA ILE A 69 2.21 12.16 4.65
C ILE A 69 3.19 13.06 3.89
N PRO A 70 2.73 14.15 3.27
CA PRO A 70 3.62 15.11 2.63
C PRO A 70 4.57 15.72 3.68
N ILE A 71 5.87 15.69 3.39
CA ILE A 71 6.90 16.29 4.26
C ILE A 71 7.62 17.36 3.46
N GLU A 72 7.64 18.59 4.00
CA GLU A 72 8.33 19.72 3.40
C GLU A 72 9.80 19.38 3.10
N GLY A 73 10.27 19.76 1.90
CA GLY A 73 11.62 19.47 1.43
C GLY A 73 11.81 18.07 0.83
N THR A 74 10.80 17.20 0.85
CA THR A 74 10.80 15.96 0.06
C THR A 74 10.20 16.20 -1.33
N PRO A 75 10.53 15.38 -2.35
CA PRO A 75 9.93 15.51 -3.68
C PRO A 75 8.39 15.42 -3.71
N LEU A 76 7.78 14.80 -2.69
CA LEU A 76 6.33 14.67 -2.53
C LEU A 76 5.76 15.62 -1.46
N GLY A 77 6.51 16.66 -1.08
CA GLY A 77 6.10 17.61 -0.04
C GLY A 77 4.88 18.46 -0.40
N GLU A 78 4.63 18.66 -1.69
CA GLU A 78 3.49 19.40 -2.23
C GLU A 78 2.46 18.49 -2.92
N ALA A 79 2.50 17.18 -2.65
CA ALA A 79 1.56 16.23 -3.24
C ALA A 79 0.12 16.52 -2.75
N GLU A 80 -0.82 16.50 -3.69
CA GLU A 80 -2.24 16.67 -3.39
C GLU A 80 -2.76 15.51 -2.53
N PRO A 81 -3.58 15.78 -1.49
CA PRO A 81 -4.15 14.74 -0.67
C PRO A 81 -5.04 13.79 -1.48
N ILE A 82 -4.98 12.50 -1.16
CA ILE A 82 -5.95 11.54 -1.71
C ILE A 82 -7.36 11.81 -1.14
N GLU A 83 -8.35 11.73 -2.00
CA GLU A 83 -9.76 11.78 -1.60
C GLU A 83 -10.11 10.67 -0.59
N PRO A 84 -10.72 11.00 0.57
CA PRO A 84 -10.95 10.05 1.66
C PRO A 84 -11.64 8.75 1.23
N ILE A 85 -12.65 8.85 0.36
CA ILE A 85 -13.41 7.69 -0.13
C ILE A 85 -12.57 6.81 -1.06
N GLU A 86 -11.62 7.38 -1.81
CA GLU A 86 -10.71 6.58 -2.63
C GLU A 86 -9.73 5.77 -1.78
N PHE A 87 -9.26 6.35 -0.68
CA PHE A 87 -8.43 5.63 0.28
C PHE A 87 -9.21 4.48 0.93
N VAL A 88 -10.43 4.74 1.43
CA VAL A 88 -11.32 3.69 1.97
C VAL A 88 -11.58 2.58 0.95
N ARG A 89 -11.82 2.94 -0.33
CA ARG A 89 -12.03 1.97 -1.41
C ARG A 89 -10.81 1.08 -1.62
N THR A 90 -9.61 1.62 -1.46
CA THR A 90 -8.36 0.85 -1.55
C THR A 90 -8.23 -0.15 -0.39
N ILE A 91 -8.65 0.24 0.83
CA ILE A 91 -8.74 -0.68 1.97
C ILE A 91 -9.74 -1.81 1.70
N ALA A 92 -10.95 -1.47 1.25
CA ALA A 92 -11.99 -2.46 0.93
C ALA A 92 -11.52 -3.47 -0.13
N LEU A 93 -10.88 -2.98 -1.19
CA LEU A 93 -10.35 -3.83 -2.24
C LEU A 93 -9.26 -4.78 -1.71
N ALA A 94 -8.34 -4.27 -0.89
CA ALA A 94 -7.32 -5.09 -0.26
C ALA A 94 -7.91 -6.18 0.64
N ARG A 95 -8.94 -5.86 1.43
CA ARG A 95 -9.68 -6.82 2.26
C ARG A 95 -10.31 -7.94 1.42
N ILE A 96 -10.99 -7.58 0.33
CA ILE A 96 -11.66 -8.56 -0.55
C ILE A 96 -10.63 -9.46 -1.25
N MET A 97 -9.54 -8.89 -1.77
CA MET A 97 -8.53 -9.63 -2.53
C MET A 97 -7.67 -10.54 -1.63
N MET A 98 -7.46 -10.16 -0.38
CA MET A 98 -6.58 -10.86 0.56
C MET A 98 -7.32 -11.15 1.88
N PRO A 99 -8.37 -12.01 1.86
CA PRO A 99 -9.31 -12.16 2.97
C PRO A 99 -8.66 -12.69 4.26
N LYS A 100 -7.57 -13.46 4.14
CA LYS A 100 -6.83 -14.01 5.29
C LYS A 100 -5.75 -13.07 5.84
N SER A 101 -5.42 -12.01 5.11
CA SER A 101 -4.37 -11.07 5.50
C SER A 101 -4.89 -10.03 6.49
N HIS A 102 -4.00 -9.58 7.37
CA HIS A 102 -4.24 -8.43 8.22
C HIS A 102 -4.00 -7.14 7.44
N VAL A 103 -5.05 -6.56 6.87
CA VAL A 103 -5.03 -5.21 6.27
C VAL A 103 -4.86 -4.19 7.38
N ARG A 104 -3.76 -3.44 7.37
CA ARG A 104 -3.35 -2.58 8.48
C ARG A 104 -3.41 -1.12 8.08
N LEU A 105 -4.39 -0.40 8.63
CA LEU A 105 -4.41 1.06 8.61
C LEU A 105 -3.22 1.58 9.43
N SER A 106 -2.24 2.18 8.77
CA SER A 106 -0.91 2.41 9.34
C SER A 106 -0.52 3.90 9.36
N ALA A 107 0.44 4.34 8.55
CA ALA A 107 0.85 5.74 8.50
C ALA A 107 -0.24 6.63 7.87
N GLY A 108 -0.33 7.86 8.36
CA GLY A 108 -1.30 8.88 7.93
C GLY A 108 -2.59 8.92 8.75
N ARG A 109 -2.80 7.96 9.67
CA ARG A 109 -4.01 7.90 10.51
C ARG A 109 -4.31 9.17 11.31
N THR A 110 -3.29 9.88 11.78
CA THR A 110 -3.45 11.11 12.55
C THR A 110 -4.06 12.26 11.75
N ALA A 111 -4.01 12.18 10.41
CA ALA A 111 -4.62 13.15 9.51
C ALA A 111 -6.03 12.73 9.04
N MET A 112 -6.50 11.53 9.41
CA MET A 112 -7.81 11.03 9.05
C MET A 112 -8.86 11.45 10.09
N SER A 113 -10.07 11.80 9.63
CA SER A 113 -11.20 11.98 10.54
C SER A 113 -11.63 10.67 11.19
N ASP A 114 -12.37 10.75 12.28
CA ASP A 114 -12.91 9.57 12.97
C ASP A 114 -13.82 8.75 12.05
N GLU A 115 -14.62 9.41 11.22
CA GLU A 115 -15.51 8.77 10.24
C GLU A 115 -14.71 8.04 9.16
N MET A 116 -13.62 8.65 8.68
CA MET A 116 -12.76 8.01 7.69
C MET A 116 -12.08 6.76 8.28
N GLN A 117 -11.58 6.83 9.52
CA GLN A 117 -11.03 5.65 10.18
C GLN A 117 -12.10 4.58 10.41
N ALA A 118 -13.30 4.96 10.85
CA ALA A 118 -14.42 4.04 11.04
C ALA A 118 -14.79 3.33 9.73
N LEU A 119 -14.85 4.07 8.61
CA LEU A 119 -15.09 3.50 7.29
C LEU A 119 -13.96 2.56 6.84
N CYS A 120 -12.69 2.89 7.12
CA CYS A 120 -11.57 1.99 6.87
C CYS A 120 -11.63 0.70 7.69
N PHE A 121 -12.14 0.74 8.93
CA PHE A 121 -12.34 -0.48 9.74
C PHE A 121 -13.56 -1.30 9.31
N PHE A 122 -14.58 -0.64 8.77
CA PHE A 122 -15.77 -1.29 8.24
C PHE A 122 -15.51 -2.01 6.89
N ALA A 123 -14.66 -1.41 6.05
CA ALA A 123 -14.24 -1.89 4.74
C ALA A 123 -13.50 -3.24 4.77
#